data_AF-A0AA49E1L8-F1
#
_entry.id   AF-A0AA49E1L8-F1
#
_cell.length_a   1.000
_cell.length_b   1.000
_cell.length_c   1.000
_cell.angle_alpha   90.00
_cell.angle_beta   90.00
_cell.angle_gamma   90.00
#
_symmetry.space_group_name_H-M   'P 1'
#
loop_
_entity.id
_entity.type
_entity.pdbx_description
1 polymer ?
#
loop_
_entity_poly.entity_id
_entity_poly.type
_entity_poly.pdbx_seq_one_letter_code
_entity_poly.pdbx_strand_id
1 'polypeptide(L)'
;MTRIRRGYIARRRRTKMRLFASSFRGAHSRLSRTSTQQKIRALVSAHRDRDRQKRDFRRLWITRINAVIRVNMVSFIYSRLIHNLYKAQLVLNRKILAQIAISNRNCLYMISNEILKKGNWKESIIIFKRSSLENELQEGRVEII
;
A
#
# COMPACT_ATOMS: atom_id res chain seq x y z
N MET A 1 28.24 50.82 29.02
CA MET A 1 27.35 49.71 28.60
C MET A 1 26.76 49.02 29.82
N THR A 2 25.47 48.73 29.82
CA THR A 2 24.73 48.12 30.94
C THR A 2 24.76 46.59 30.86
N ARG A 3 25.16 45.90 31.94
CA ARG A 3 25.21 44.43 32.01
C ARG A 3 23.80 43.84 32.12
N ILE A 4 23.34 43.11 31.11
CA ILE A 4 22.05 42.40 31.12
C ILE A 4 22.23 40.95 31.59
N ARG A 5 21.47 40.53 32.61
CA ARG A 5 21.48 39.14 33.13
C ARG A 5 20.58 38.24 32.27
N ARG A 6 20.95 36.96 32.16
CA ARG A 6 20.23 35.96 31.35
C ARG A 6 18.82 35.58 31.87
N GLY A 7 18.54 35.81 33.15
CA GLY A 7 17.24 35.63 33.78
C GLY A 7 16.61 34.23 33.60
N TYR A 8 15.27 34.19 33.54
CA TYR A 8 14.47 32.95 33.47
C TYR A 8 14.48 32.26 32.09
N ILE A 9 14.99 32.92 31.04
CA ILE A 9 14.94 32.44 29.65
C ILE A 9 15.64 31.07 29.53
N ALA A 10 16.78 30.91 30.20
CA ALA A 10 17.51 29.65 30.22
C ALA A 10 16.73 28.52 30.93
N ARG A 11 16.05 28.83 32.05
CA ARG A 11 15.22 27.88 32.79
C ARG A 11 14.03 27.42 31.93
N ARG A 12 13.32 28.37 31.29
CA ARG A 12 12.17 28.08 30.41
C ARG A 12 12.54 27.12 29.28
N ARG A 13 13.70 27.33 28.63
CA ARG A 13 14.21 26.42 27.58
C ARG A 13 14.44 25.01 28.12
N ARG A 14 15.09 24.87 29.29
CA ARG A 14 15.34 23.56 29.92
C ARG A 14 14.05 22.86 30.34
N THR A 15 13.07 23.59 30.89
CA THR A 15 11.76 23.01 31.26
C THR A 15 11.03 22.46 30.03
N LYS A 16 10.97 23.21 28.92
CA LYS A 16 10.36 22.73 27.66
C LYS A 16 11.04 21.46 27.15
N MET A 17 12.37 21.37 27.27
CA MET A 17 13.11 20.18 26.86
C MET A 17 12.88 18.99 27.78
N ARG A 18 12.81 19.21 29.10
CA ARG A 18 12.50 18.17 30.07
C ARG A 18 11.11 17.58 29.85
N LEU A 19 10.12 18.41 29.52
CA LEU A 19 8.76 17.94 29.18
C LEU A 19 8.77 16.99 27.98
N PHE A 20 9.58 17.28 26.95
CA PHE A 20 9.72 16.39 25.79
C PHE A 20 10.43 15.07 26.15
N ALA A 21 11.39 15.12 27.07
CA ALA A 21 12.24 13.97 27.44
C ALA A 21 11.72 13.18 28.66
N SER A 22 10.49 13.44 29.15
CA SER A 22 9.98 12.90 30.41
C SER A 22 9.95 11.37 30.46
N SER A 23 9.62 10.72 29.34
CA SER A 23 9.55 9.27 29.20
C SER A 23 10.89 8.61 28.80
N PHE A 24 11.97 9.38 28.66
CA PHE A 24 13.26 8.82 28.29
C PHE A 24 13.92 8.09 29.46
N ARG A 25 14.56 6.96 29.15
CA ARG A 25 15.19 6.11 30.17
C ARG A 25 16.47 6.75 30.73
N GLY A 26 16.63 6.67 32.05
CA GLY A 26 17.87 7.01 32.75
C GLY A 26 18.34 8.45 32.58
N ALA A 27 19.61 8.63 32.21
CA ALA A 27 20.22 9.95 32.07
C ALA A 27 19.59 10.83 30.98
N HIS A 28 18.89 10.24 30.01
CA HIS A 28 18.27 10.95 28.90
C HIS A 28 17.07 11.82 29.31
N SER A 29 16.42 11.55 30.44
CA SER A 29 15.35 12.40 30.99
C SER A 29 15.84 13.40 32.04
N ARG A 30 17.02 13.16 32.64
CA ARG A 30 17.55 13.94 33.76
C ARG A 30 18.58 14.99 33.33
N LEU A 31 19.57 14.62 32.51
CA LEU A 31 20.70 15.47 32.16
C LEU A 31 20.42 16.32 30.92
N SER A 32 20.42 17.65 31.07
CA SER A 32 20.04 18.57 29.98
C SER A 32 20.84 18.41 28.68
N ARG A 33 22.15 18.16 28.76
CA ARG A 33 23.02 17.94 27.59
C ARG A 33 22.62 16.66 26.84
N THR A 34 22.50 15.55 27.57
CA THR A 34 22.11 14.25 27.03
C THR A 34 20.68 14.26 26.47
N SER A 35 19.73 14.91 27.17
CA SER A 35 18.36 15.10 26.68
C SER A 35 18.30 15.89 25.38
N THR A 36 19.18 16.89 25.22
CA THR A 36 19.26 17.69 23.99
C THR A 36 19.66 16.84 22.80
N GLN A 37 20.72 16.05 22.95
CA GLN A 37 21.18 15.16 21.89
C GLN A 37 20.12 14.11 21.55
N GLN A 38 19.47 13.54 22.58
CA GLN A 38 18.44 12.54 22.36
C GLN A 38 17.20 13.11 21.69
N LYS A 39 16.80 14.33 22.02
CA LYS A 39 15.70 15.03 21.35
C LYS A 39 15.98 15.18 19.85
N ILE A 40 17.18 15.60 19.47
CA ILE A 40 17.55 15.77 18.07
C ILE A 40 17.46 14.42 17.34
N ARG A 41 18.04 13.35 17.93
CA ARG A 41 17.96 11.99 17.37
C ARG A 41 16.53 11.50 17.22
N ALA A 42 15.68 11.70 18.23
CA ALA A 42 14.28 11.31 18.21
C ALA A 42 13.50 12.02 17.09
N LEU A 43 13.74 13.32 16.89
CA LEU A 43 13.07 14.09 15.83
C LEU A 43 13.53 13.65 14.43
N VAL A 44 14.83 13.37 14.26
CA VAL A 44 15.37 12.85 12.98
C VAL A 44 14.76 11.48 12.66
N SER A 45 14.75 10.56 13.62
CA SER A 45 14.11 9.25 13.45
C SER A 45 12.61 9.38 13.15
N ALA A 46 11.88 10.22 13.90
CA ALA A 46 10.45 10.44 13.67
C ALA A 46 10.16 11.02 12.28
N HIS A 47 11.02 11.87 11.74
CA HIS A 47 10.87 12.36 10.38
C HIS A 47 11.09 11.24 9.35
N ARG A 48 12.21 10.52 9.46
CA ARG A 48 12.54 9.39 8.58
C ARG A 48 11.46 8.29 8.61
N ASP A 49 10.99 7.96 9.80
CA ASP A 49 10.09 6.83 10.02
C ASP A 49 8.65 7.14 9.54
N ARG A 50 8.23 8.42 9.47
CA ARG A 50 6.97 8.81 8.81
C ARG A 50 6.93 8.43 7.34
N ASP A 51 8.05 8.53 6.63
CA ASP A 51 8.13 8.10 5.22
C ASP A 51 8.31 6.59 5.10
N ARG A 52 9.05 5.97 6.02
CA ARG A 52 9.18 4.50 6.07
C ARG A 52 7.84 3.82 6.34
N GLN A 53 7.01 4.37 7.22
CA GLN A 53 5.69 3.83 7.58
C GLN A 53 4.80 3.61 6.35
N LYS A 54 4.87 4.50 5.35
CA LYS A 54 4.13 4.35 4.08
C LYS A 54 4.56 3.09 3.32
N ARG A 55 5.86 2.77 3.33
CA ARG A 55 6.43 1.56 2.71
C ARG A 55 6.08 0.31 3.51
N ASP A 56 6.18 0.38 4.83
CA ASP A 56 5.90 -0.74 5.73
C ASP A 56 4.43 -1.16 5.65
N PHE A 57 3.48 -0.22 5.64
CA PHE A 57 2.07 -0.55 5.45
C PHE A 57 1.79 -1.16 4.08
N ARG A 58 2.40 -0.63 3.01
CA ARG A 58 2.26 -1.21 1.69
C ARG A 58 2.80 -2.65 1.65
N ARG A 59 3.95 -2.90 2.26
CA ARG A 59 4.53 -4.25 2.41
C ARG A 59 3.56 -5.17 3.15
N LEU A 60 3.04 -4.71 4.30
CA LEU A 60 2.08 -5.46 5.10
C LEU A 60 0.81 -5.83 4.32
N TRP A 61 0.24 -4.89 3.56
CA TRP A 61 -0.95 -5.15 2.75
C TRP A 61 -0.69 -6.20 1.68
N ILE A 62 0.46 -6.13 0.99
CA ILE A 62 0.85 -7.13 0.00
C ILE A 62 0.98 -8.51 0.65
N THR A 63 1.66 -8.61 1.80
CA THR A 63 1.81 -9.88 2.53
C THR A 63 0.46 -10.47 2.92
N ARG A 64 -0.46 -9.64 3.43
CA ARG A 64 -1.81 -10.07 3.82
C ARG A 64 -2.61 -10.59 2.62
N ILE A 65 -2.61 -9.85 1.52
CA ILE A 65 -3.29 -10.27 0.29
C ILE A 65 -2.70 -11.59 -0.22
N ASN A 66 -1.37 -11.70 -0.25
CA ASN A 66 -0.70 -12.90 -0.72
C ASN A 66 -1.04 -14.12 0.13
N ALA A 67 -1.12 -13.98 1.46
CA ALA A 67 -1.51 -15.07 2.35
C ALA A 67 -2.93 -15.60 2.05
N VAL A 68 -3.91 -14.72 1.85
CA VAL A 68 -5.30 -15.11 1.56
C VAL A 68 -5.40 -15.80 0.19
N ILE A 69 -4.70 -15.29 -0.81
CA ILE A 69 -4.69 -15.89 -2.15
C ILE A 69 -4.09 -17.31 -2.12
N ARG A 70 -3.03 -17.53 -1.33
CA ARG A 70 -2.41 -18.85 -1.17
C ARG A 70 -3.36 -19.88 -0.55
N VAL A 71 -4.22 -19.46 0.37
CA VAL A 71 -5.20 -20.35 1.03
C VAL A 71 -6.36 -20.71 0.11
N ASN A 72 -6.84 -19.77 -0.70
CA ASN A 72 -8.09 -19.93 -1.44
C ASN A 72 -7.98 -20.72 -2.76
N MET A 73 -6.91 -21.49 -3.03
CA MET A 73 -6.92 -22.43 -4.17
C MET A 73 -6.72 -21.79 -5.56
N VAL A 74 -7.13 -20.53 -5.73
CA VAL A 74 -7.26 -19.94 -7.06
C VAL A 74 -5.88 -19.59 -7.60
N SER A 75 -5.59 -20.10 -8.81
CA SER A 75 -4.37 -20.03 -9.63
C SER A 75 -3.84 -18.63 -9.96
N PHE A 76 -3.79 -17.75 -8.98
CA PHE A 76 -3.31 -16.38 -9.05
C PHE A 76 -2.18 -16.22 -8.06
N ILE A 77 -1.00 -15.88 -8.56
CA ILE A 77 0.01 -15.21 -7.75
C ILE A 77 -0.45 -13.75 -7.60
N TYR A 78 -0.07 -13.07 -6.52
CA TYR A 78 -0.36 -11.65 -6.29
C TYR A 78 -0.18 -10.78 -7.55
N SER A 79 0.89 -11.01 -8.31
CA SER A 79 1.18 -10.31 -9.57
C SER A 79 0.07 -10.44 -10.60
N ARG A 80 -0.44 -11.66 -10.82
CA ARG A 80 -1.49 -11.96 -11.80
C ARG A 80 -2.83 -11.35 -11.39
N LEU A 81 -3.18 -11.40 -10.09
CA LEU A 81 -4.39 -10.74 -9.58
C LEU A 81 -4.34 -9.23 -9.84
N ILE A 82 -3.22 -8.58 -9.48
CA ILE A 82 -3.06 -7.13 -9.68
C ILE A 82 -3.10 -6.78 -11.17
N HIS A 83 -2.40 -7.53 -12.02
CA HIS A 83 -2.45 -7.34 -13.47
C HIS A 83 -3.88 -7.40 -14.01
N ASN A 84 -4.65 -8.41 -13.59
CA ASN A 84 -6.03 -8.59 -14.03
C ASN A 84 -6.96 -7.49 -13.52
N LEU A 85 -6.75 -6.99 -12.29
CA LEU A 85 -7.47 -5.83 -11.75
C LEU A 85 -7.22 -4.57 -12.59
N TYR A 86 -5.97 -4.32 -12.99
CA TYR A 86 -5.65 -3.20 -13.88
C TYR A 86 -6.24 -3.38 -15.29
N LYS A 87 -6.17 -4.59 -15.87
CA LYS A 87 -6.80 -4.90 -17.18
C LYS A 87 -8.32 -4.71 -17.15
N ALA A 88 -8.95 -5.01 -16.01
CA ALA A 88 -10.37 -4.80 -15.77
C ALA A 88 -10.73 -3.35 -15.39
N GLN A 89 -9.76 -2.42 -15.39
CA GLN A 89 -9.92 -1.01 -15.02
C GLN A 89 -10.45 -0.77 -13.60
N LEU A 90 -10.25 -1.73 -12.69
CA LEU A 90 -10.63 -1.59 -11.28
C LEU A 90 -9.51 -0.91 -10.50
N VAL A 91 -9.69 0.38 -10.18
CA VAL A 91 -8.72 1.20 -9.44
C VAL A 91 -8.83 0.95 -7.92
N LEU A 92 -8.61 -0.29 -7.49
CA LEU A 92 -8.63 -0.65 -6.07
C LEU A 92 -7.26 -0.48 -5.42
N ASN A 93 -7.24 0.32 -4.34
CA ASN A 93 -6.06 0.47 -3.52
C ASN A 93 -5.76 -0.80 -2.72
N ARG A 94 -4.46 -1.11 -2.56
CA ARG A 94 -3.98 -2.29 -1.81
C ARG A 94 -4.43 -2.28 -0.34
N LYS A 95 -4.63 -1.11 0.25
CA LYS A 95 -5.21 -0.96 1.60
C LYS A 95 -6.60 -1.58 1.67
N ILE A 96 -7.47 -1.21 0.74
CA ILE A 96 -8.86 -1.69 0.68
C ILE A 96 -8.88 -3.18 0.37
N LEU A 97 -8.07 -3.64 -0.58
CA LEU A 97 -7.98 -5.05 -0.93
C LEU A 97 -7.51 -5.91 0.25
N ALA A 98 -6.52 -5.44 1.03
CA ALA A 98 -6.07 -6.14 2.23
C ALA A 98 -7.14 -6.14 3.34
N GLN A 99 -7.91 -5.07 3.47
CA GLN A 99 -9.01 -5.00 4.44
C GLN A 99 -10.13 -5.98 4.07
N ILE A 100 -10.56 -6.00 2.81
CA ILE A 100 -11.54 -6.95 2.29
C ILE A 100 -11.07 -8.39 2.52
N ALA A 101 -9.80 -8.66 2.22
CA ALA A 101 -9.20 -9.99 2.41
C ALA A 101 -9.27 -10.49 3.86
N ILE A 102 -9.19 -9.58 4.84
CA ILE A 102 -9.33 -9.91 6.27
C ILE A 102 -10.80 -10.02 6.66
N SER A 103 -11.62 -9.06 6.27
CA SER A 103 -13.02 -8.97 6.69
C SER A 103 -13.90 -10.07 6.11
N ASN A 104 -13.67 -10.48 4.86
CA ASN A 104 -14.42 -11.55 4.21
C ASN A 104 -13.52 -12.36 3.27
N ARG A 105 -13.18 -13.57 3.70
CA ARG A 105 -12.27 -14.47 2.97
C ARG A 105 -12.81 -14.87 1.59
N ASN A 106 -14.13 -14.93 1.41
CA ASN A 106 -14.76 -15.36 0.16
C ASN A 106 -14.92 -14.22 -0.86
N CYS A 107 -14.94 -12.97 -0.41
CA CYS A 107 -15.15 -11.82 -1.29
C CYS A 107 -14.06 -11.71 -2.37
N LEU A 108 -12.80 -11.98 -2.01
CA LEU A 108 -11.67 -11.91 -2.94
C LEU A 108 -11.75 -12.99 -4.03
N TYR A 109 -12.32 -14.15 -3.70
CA TYR A 109 -12.62 -15.23 -4.65
C TYR A 109 -13.68 -14.79 -5.67
N MET A 110 -14.79 -14.19 -5.20
CA MET A 110 -15.86 -13.69 -6.07
C MET A 110 -15.36 -12.62 -7.04
N ILE A 111 -14.59 -11.64 -6.55
CA ILE A 111 -14.00 -10.58 -7.38
C ILE A 111 -13.11 -11.20 -8.47
N SER A 112 -12.30 -12.20 -8.12
CA SER A 112 -11.43 -12.88 -9.09
C SER A 112 -12.23 -13.59 -10.19
N ASN A 113 -13.30 -14.30 -9.82
CA ASN A 113 -14.15 -15.00 -10.79
C ASN A 113 -14.84 -14.04 -11.76
N GLU A 114 -15.35 -12.92 -11.26
CA GLU A 114 -15.98 -11.89 -12.10
C GLU A 114 -14.99 -11.26 -13.08
N ILE A 115 -13.74 -11.07 -12.67
CA ILE A 115 -12.68 -10.57 -13.57
C ILE A 115 -12.35 -11.59 -14.67
N LEU A 116 -12.29 -12.88 -14.34
CA LEU A 116 -12.04 -13.92 -15.32
C LEU A 116 -13.15 -14.03 -16.36
N LYS A 117 -14.42 -13.94 -15.91
CA LYS A 117 -15.56 -13.86 -16.82
C LYS A 117 -15.38 -12.73 -17.82
N LYS A 118 -15.14 -11.49 -17.38
CA LYS A 118 -14.96 -10.35 -18.29
C LYS A 118 -13.85 -10.52 -19.34
N GLY A 119 -12.76 -11.23 -19.00
CA GLY A 119 -11.67 -11.53 -19.94
C GLY A 119 -12.13 -12.42 -21.11
N ASN A 120 -12.84 -13.51 -20.79
CA ASN A 120 -13.30 -14.49 -21.78
C ASN A 120 -14.34 -13.91 -22.76
N TRP A 121 -15.17 -12.94 -22.37
CA TRP A 121 -16.20 -12.38 -23.27
C TRP A 121 -15.61 -11.70 -24.50
N LYS A 122 -14.45 -11.03 -24.36
CA LYS A 122 -13.76 -10.43 -25.52
C LYS A 122 -13.16 -11.49 -26.45
N GLU A 123 -12.54 -12.53 -25.90
CA GLU A 123 -12.01 -13.65 -26.69
C GLU A 123 -13.11 -14.44 -27.38
N SER A 124 -14.23 -14.69 -26.72
CA SER A 124 -15.37 -15.37 -27.31
C SER A 124 -16.04 -14.54 -28.41
N ILE A 125 -16.13 -13.22 -28.30
CA ILE A 125 -16.59 -12.35 -29.39
C ILE A 125 -15.63 -12.38 -30.60
N ILE A 126 -14.31 -12.41 -30.36
CA ILE A 126 -13.31 -12.52 -31.44
C ILE A 126 -13.40 -13.88 -32.14
N ILE A 127 -13.50 -14.97 -31.37
CA ILE A 127 -13.67 -16.33 -31.92
C ILE A 127 -14.98 -16.41 -32.71
N PHE A 128 -16.06 -15.85 -32.19
CA PHE A 128 -17.36 -15.83 -32.88
C PHE A 128 -17.30 -15.04 -34.20
N LYS A 129 -16.68 -13.85 -34.21
CA LYS A 129 -16.47 -13.07 -35.45
C LYS A 129 -15.58 -13.79 -36.46
N ARG A 130 -14.54 -14.49 -36.00
CA ARG A 130 -13.62 -15.26 -36.83
C ARG A 130 -14.31 -16.47 -37.48
N SER A 131 -15.12 -17.19 -36.71
CA SER A 131 -15.91 -18.32 -37.21
C SER A 131 -17.01 -17.89 -38.18
N SER A 132 -17.63 -16.71 -37.98
CA SER A 132 -18.57 -16.14 -38.95
C SER A 132 -17.91 -15.78 -40.28
N LEU A 133 -16.72 -15.17 -40.26
CA LEU A 133 -15.96 -14.85 -41.47
C LEU A 133 -15.49 -16.11 -42.21
N GLU A 134 -15.07 -17.15 -41.49
CA GLU A 134 -14.70 -18.45 -42.07
C GLU A 134 -15.89 -19.14 -42.76
N ASN A 135 -17.10 -19.03 -42.19
CA ASN A 135 -18.33 -19.53 -42.82
C ASN A 135 -18.72 -18.71 -44.05
N GLU A 136 -18.58 -17.37 -44.03
CA GLU A 136 -18.86 -16.50 -45.19
C GLU A 136 -17.87 -16.71 -46.35
N LEU A 137 -16.61 -17.06 -46.05
CA LEU A 137 -15.59 -17.43 -47.04
C LEU A 137 -15.86 -18.80 -47.67
N GLN A 138 -16.39 -19.77 -46.92
CA GLN A 138 -16.81 -21.07 -47.48
C GLN A 138 -18.09 -20.98 -48.32
N GLU A 139 -18.99 -20.04 -48.01
CA GLU A 139 -20.19 -19.77 -48.83
C GLU A 139 -19.90 -18.86 -50.06
N GLY A 140 -18.65 -18.41 -50.26
CA GLY A 140 -18.24 -17.67 -51.45
C GLY A 140 -18.77 -16.24 -51.55
N ARG A 141 -19.13 -15.60 -50.42
CA ARG A 141 -19.71 -14.24 -50.42
C ARG A 141 -18.69 -13.11 -50.29
N VAL A 142 -17.42 -13.41 -50.02
CA VAL A 142 -16.36 -12.43 -49.82
C VAL A 142 -15.13 -12.86 -50.66
N GLU A 143 -14.79 -12.10 -51.70
CA GLU A 143 -13.58 -12.29 -52.49
C GLU A 143 -12.39 -11.57 -51.84
N ILE A 144 -11.27 -12.28 -51.70
CA ILE A 144 -10.02 -11.73 -51.19
C ILE A 144 -9.34 -10.98 -52.34
N ILE A 145 -9.27 -9.64 -52.24
CA ILE A 145 -8.43 -8.78 -53.08
C ILE A 145 -7.00 -8.77 -52.51
#